data_AF-A0A256Z2T9-F1
#
_entry.id   AF-A0A256Z2T9-F1
#
_cell.length_a   1.000
_cell.length_b   1.000
_cell.length_c   1.000
_cell.angle_alpha   90.00
_cell.angle_beta   90.00
_cell.angle_gamma   90.00
#
_symmetry.space_group_name_H-M   'P 1'
#
loop_
_entity.id
_entity.type
_entity.pdbx_description
1 polymer ?
#
loop_
_entity_poly.entity_id
_entity_poly.type
_entity_poly.pdbx_seq_one_letter_code
_entity_poly.pdbx_strand_id
1 'polypeptide(L)'
;MIVTNLDHIPDREVIAVLGMVNGFSAGEKKDEDYPAFVNGLFEEAERALLEKAEGLGADAILGVSAAVMAPSGKVREVLLLGTAVVLGGSSEEPGHDISLSVGGNRLPWSQPPATPTSDVVRMIRQKGRAERDRGRKRKDIYDLADEIGISYDRAKILVDSGFENIDDIANASTRDLSVLEGINPTQARILKRRAQEILEMEREL
;
A
#
# COMPACT_ATOMS: atom_id res chain seq x y z
N MET A 1 -6.99 17.49 20.75
CA MET A 1 -7.67 16.66 19.74
C MET A 1 -6.66 15.69 19.16
N ILE A 2 -7.05 14.42 18.95
CA ILE A 2 -6.17 13.43 18.30
C ILE A 2 -6.36 13.53 16.78
N VAL A 3 -5.28 13.53 16.01
CA VAL A 3 -5.33 13.52 14.53
C VAL A 3 -4.50 12.33 14.05
N THR A 4 -5.07 11.47 13.22
CA THR A 4 -4.37 10.29 12.71
C THR A 4 -4.81 9.95 11.29
N ASN A 5 -3.88 9.37 10.53
CA ASN A 5 -4.16 8.79 9.21
C ASN A 5 -4.76 7.37 9.31
N LEU A 6 -4.88 6.82 10.52
CA LEU A 6 -5.53 5.55 10.77
C LEU A 6 -7.06 5.71 10.85
N ASP A 7 -7.77 4.65 10.47
CA ASP A 7 -9.24 4.61 10.57
C ASP A 7 -9.73 4.29 11.99
N HIS A 8 -8.82 4.06 12.94
CA HIS A 8 -9.12 3.77 14.35
C HIS A 8 -8.01 4.30 15.26
N ILE A 9 -8.32 4.44 16.56
CA ILE A 9 -7.36 4.74 17.62
C ILE A 9 -7.25 3.51 18.52
N PRO A 10 -6.05 2.96 18.78
CA PRO A 10 -5.88 1.86 19.72
C PRO A 10 -6.49 2.18 21.08
N ASP A 11 -7.17 1.19 21.67
CA ASP A 11 -7.78 1.25 23.01
C ASP A 11 -8.88 2.31 23.19
N ARG A 12 -9.39 2.90 22.09
CA ARG A 12 -10.51 3.84 22.12
C ARG A 12 -11.57 3.47 21.10
N GLU A 13 -12.82 3.38 21.57
CA GLU A 13 -13.97 3.16 20.71
C GLU A 13 -14.49 4.48 20.14
N VAL A 14 -14.88 4.49 18.87
CA VAL A 14 -15.60 5.61 18.26
C VAL A 14 -17.08 5.51 18.64
N ILE A 15 -17.58 6.43 19.46
CA ILE A 15 -18.97 6.42 19.91
C ILE A 15 -19.90 7.21 19.00
N ALA A 16 -19.37 8.19 18.28
CA ALA A 16 -20.14 8.97 17.31
C ALA A 16 -19.25 9.46 16.16
N VAL A 17 -19.80 9.43 14.96
CA VAL A 17 -19.22 10.05 13.76
C VAL A 17 -19.94 11.38 13.52
N LEU A 18 -19.21 12.48 13.60
CA LEU A 18 -19.77 13.83 13.49
C LEU A 18 -19.82 14.33 12.04
N GLY A 19 -19.01 13.73 11.17
CA GLY A 19 -19.00 14.01 9.73
C GLY A 19 -17.59 14.28 9.21
N MET A 20 -17.51 14.58 7.91
CA MET A 20 -16.23 14.94 7.29
C MET A 20 -15.87 16.38 7.60
N VAL A 21 -14.58 16.61 7.85
CA VAL A 21 -13.98 17.93 8.04
C VAL A 21 -12.84 18.13 7.04
N ASN A 22 -12.57 19.39 6.69
CA ASN A 22 -11.50 19.73 5.77
C ASN A 22 -10.68 20.93 6.23
N GLY A 23 -9.38 20.90 5.94
CA GLY A 23 -8.46 22.01 6.11
C GLY A 23 -7.95 22.45 4.75
N PHE A 24 -7.97 23.74 4.45
CA PHE A 24 -7.49 24.25 3.18
C PHE A 24 -6.55 25.43 3.42
N SER A 25 -5.42 25.43 2.74
CA SER A 25 -4.51 26.57 2.66
C SER A 25 -3.98 26.70 1.24
N ALA A 26 -3.64 27.92 0.86
CA ALA A 26 -3.06 28.22 -0.43
C ALA A 26 -2.07 29.37 -0.30
N GLY A 27 -0.97 29.28 -1.03
CA GLY A 27 0.06 30.31 -1.03
C GLY A 27 0.79 30.39 -2.35
N GLU A 28 1.34 31.57 -2.63
CA GLU A 28 2.28 31.77 -3.72
C GLU A 28 3.71 31.68 -3.18
N LYS A 29 4.56 30.88 -3.83
CA LYS A 29 5.97 30.77 -3.47
C LYS A 29 6.67 32.11 -3.73
N LYS A 30 7.09 32.80 -2.66
CA LYS A 30 7.86 34.05 -2.74
C LYS A 30 9.38 33.84 -2.62
N ASP A 31 9.81 32.81 -1.90
CA ASP A 31 11.22 32.58 -1.53
C ASP A 31 11.76 31.23 -2.01
N GLU A 32 13.08 31.02 -1.91
CA GLU A 32 13.78 29.81 -2.39
C GLU A 32 13.54 28.57 -1.50
N ASP A 33 13.23 28.74 -0.20
CA ASP A 33 13.05 27.63 0.75
C ASP A 33 11.68 26.95 0.58
N TYR A 34 11.64 26.03 -0.39
CA TYR A 34 10.44 25.27 -0.74
C TYR A 34 9.90 24.39 0.41
N PRO A 35 10.73 23.62 1.14
CA PRO A 35 10.27 22.85 2.29
C PRO A 35 9.58 23.70 3.37
N ALA A 36 10.18 24.83 3.77
CA ALA A 36 9.60 25.70 4.79
C ALA A 36 8.25 26.27 4.34
N PHE A 37 8.16 26.69 3.08
CA PHE A 37 6.92 27.19 2.49
C PHE A 37 5.80 26.13 2.50
N VAL A 38 6.09 24.91 2.07
CA VAL A 38 5.09 23.82 2.05
C VAL A 38 4.66 23.45 3.47
N ASN A 39 5.58 23.38 4.43
CA ASN A 39 5.25 23.12 5.83
C ASN A 39 4.33 24.19 6.42
N GLY A 40 4.56 25.47 6.10
CA GLY A 40 3.66 26.55 6.53
C GLY A 40 2.23 26.38 6.00
N LEU A 41 2.07 25.93 4.74
CA LEU A 41 0.74 25.60 4.21
C LEU A 41 0.10 24.43 4.94
N PHE A 42 0.86 23.38 5.30
CA PHE A 42 0.34 22.28 6.09
C PHE A 42 -0.14 22.73 7.48
N GLU A 43 0.65 23.55 8.17
CA GLU A 43 0.29 24.08 9.49
C GLU A 43 -1.00 24.92 9.43
N GLU A 44 -1.17 25.75 8.40
CA GLU A 44 -2.38 26.54 8.19
C GLU A 44 -3.60 25.66 7.89
N ALA A 45 -3.44 24.66 7.01
CA ALA A 45 -4.52 23.73 6.67
C ALA A 45 -4.90 22.87 7.89
N GLU A 46 -3.93 22.40 8.68
CA GLU A 46 -4.16 21.63 9.89
C GLU A 46 -4.92 22.45 10.93
N ARG A 47 -4.54 23.70 11.15
CA ARG A 47 -5.27 24.61 12.05
C ARG A 47 -6.74 24.76 11.63
N ALA A 48 -7.00 24.97 10.34
CA ALA A 48 -8.36 25.09 9.81
C ALA A 48 -9.17 23.79 9.92
N LEU A 49 -8.51 22.63 9.79
CA LEU A 49 -9.13 21.32 9.99
C LEU A 49 -9.55 21.12 11.45
N LEU A 50 -8.64 21.42 12.39
CA LEU A 50 -8.85 21.31 13.83
C LEU A 50 -9.98 22.22 14.31
N GLU A 51 -9.99 23.49 13.90
CA GLU A 51 -11.03 24.46 14.28
C GLU A 51 -12.44 23.98 13.88
N LYS A 52 -12.59 23.41 12.67
CA LYS A 52 -13.86 22.85 12.22
C LYS A 52 -14.27 21.62 13.01
N ALA A 53 -13.33 20.74 13.33
CA ALA A 53 -13.61 19.54 14.14
C ALA A 53 -13.98 19.92 15.59
N GLU A 54 -13.30 20.91 16.17
CA GLU A 54 -13.63 21.46 17.49
C GLU A 54 -15.02 22.09 17.50
N GLY A 55 -15.39 22.81 16.44
CA GLY A 55 -16.73 23.38 16.26
C GLY A 55 -17.85 22.32 16.21
N LEU A 56 -17.52 21.07 15.85
CA LEU A 56 -18.45 19.94 15.88
C LEU A 56 -18.47 19.20 17.23
N GLY A 57 -17.57 19.55 18.16
CA GLY A 57 -17.39 18.84 19.43
C GLY A 57 -16.67 17.49 19.29
N ALA A 58 -15.79 17.37 18.29
CA ALA A 58 -14.99 16.17 18.09
C ALA A 58 -13.90 16.02 19.16
N ASP A 59 -13.55 14.77 19.48
CA ASP A 59 -12.35 14.45 20.28
C ASP A 59 -11.15 14.12 19.38
N ALA A 60 -11.45 13.61 18.18
CA ALA A 60 -10.45 13.15 17.23
C ALA A 60 -10.88 13.31 15.77
N ILE A 61 -9.88 13.25 14.89
CA ILE A 61 -10.02 13.20 13.44
C ILE A 61 -9.30 11.95 12.93
N LEU A 62 -10.05 11.05 12.30
CA LEU A 62 -9.56 9.78 11.76
C LEU A 62 -9.42 9.83 10.24
N GLY A 63 -8.60 8.91 9.71
CA GLY A 63 -8.42 8.74 8.26
C GLY A 63 -7.91 10.00 7.57
N VAL A 64 -7.07 10.79 8.25
CA VAL A 64 -6.58 12.06 7.73
C VAL A 64 -5.70 11.80 6.51
N SER A 65 -6.07 12.41 5.39
CA SER A 65 -5.35 12.37 4.13
C SER A 65 -5.02 13.78 3.66
N ALA A 66 -3.91 13.91 2.95
CA ALA A 66 -3.43 15.17 2.42
C ALA A 66 -3.33 15.12 0.90
N ALA A 67 -3.75 16.19 0.24
CA ALA A 67 -3.52 16.44 -1.17
C ALA A 67 -2.79 17.77 -1.34
N VAL A 68 -1.68 17.75 -2.09
CA VAL A 68 -0.94 18.96 -2.47
C VAL A 68 -1.14 19.19 -3.96
N MET A 69 -1.66 20.36 -4.31
CA MET A 69 -1.98 20.74 -5.69
C MET A 69 -1.15 21.96 -6.11
N ALA A 70 -0.95 22.11 -7.42
CA ALA A 70 -0.17 23.19 -8.01
C ALA A 70 -0.84 23.72 -9.28
N PRO A 71 -1.99 24.42 -9.17
CA PRO A 71 -2.80 24.81 -10.31
C PRO A 71 -2.06 25.78 -11.26
N SER A 72 -1.17 26.59 -10.72
CA SER A 72 -0.17 27.34 -11.48
C SER A 72 1.17 27.09 -10.81
N GLY A 73 2.28 26.91 -11.54
CA GLY A 73 3.55 26.45 -10.95
C GLY A 73 4.11 27.27 -9.77
N LYS A 74 3.56 28.47 -9.52
CA LYS A 74 3.90 29.35 -8.39
C LYS A 74 2.95 29.22 -7.20
N VAL A 75 1.71 28.81 -7.41
CA VAL A 75 0.70 28.64 -6.36
C VAL A 75 0.66 27.18 -5.94
N ARG A 76 0.70 26.95 -4.62
CA ARG A 76 0.48 25.65 -4.02
C ARG A 76 -0.75 25.70 -3.14
N GLU A 77 -1.52 24.64 -3.20
CA GLU A 77 -2.72 24.44 -2.39
C GLU A 77 -2.54 23.15 -1.60
N VAL A 78 -2.85 23.19 -0.31
CA VAL A 78 -2.88 22.01 0.55
C VAL A 78 -4.32 21.80 1.01
N LEU A 79 -4.83 20.60 0.76
CA LEU A 79 -6.13 20.15 1.23
C LEU A 79 -5.92 18.97 2.18
N LEU A 80 -6.41 19.10 3.40
CA LEU A 80 -6.51 18.01 4.37
C LEU A 80 -7.97 17.58 4.48
N LEU A 81 -8.22 16.28 4.46
CA LEU A 81 -9.54 15.68 4.64
C LEU A 81 -9.48 14.65 5.75
N GLY A 82 -10.49 14.61 6.60
CA GLY A 82 -10.61 13.59 7.66
C GLY A 82 -12.04 13.49 8.18
N THR A 83 -12.27 12.50 9.05
CA THR A 83 -13.58 12.28 9.68
C THR A 83 -13.52 12.67 11.14
N ALA A 84 -14.31 13.67 11.53
CA ALA A 84 -14.45 14.10 12.92
C ALA A 84 -15.28 13.08 13.70
N VAL A 85 -14.76 12.64 14.85
CA VAL A 85 -15.38 11.63 15.70
C VAL A 85 -15.33 12.00 17.18
N VAL A 86 -16.27 11.47 17.94
CA VAL A 86 -16.27 11.46 19.41
C VAL A 86 -15.76 10.11 19.87
N LEU A 87 -14.87 10.12 20.85
CA LEU A 87 -14.29 8.90 21.40
C LEU A 87 -14.96 8.55 22.73
N GLY A 88 -15.24 7.27 22.93
CA GLY A 88 -15.61 6.72 24.22
C GLY A 88 -14.43 6.73 25.18
N GLY A 89 -14.72 6.57 26.48
CA GLY A 89 -13.70 6.27 27.47
C GLY A 89 -12.89 5.05 27.04
N SER A 90 -11.59 5.03 27.36
CA SER A 90 -10.79 3.81 27.22
C SER A 90 -11.53 2.71 27.96
N SER A 91 -11.84 1.61 27.28
CA SER A 91 -12.31 0.41 27.96
C SER A 91 -11.13 -0.13 28.78
N GLU A 92 -10.87 0.49 29.93
CA GLU A 92 -10.24 -0.16 31.07
C GLU A 92 -11.25 -1.16 31.64
N GLU A 93 -11.77 -2.06 30.80
CA GLU A 93 -12.33 -3.31 31.26
C GLU A 93 -11.13 -4.26 31.39
N PRO A 94 -10.69 -4.59 32.62
CA PRO A 94 -9.63 -5.54 32.82
C PRO A 94 -10.09 -6.92 32.31
N GLY A 95 -9.60 -7.31 31.13
CA GLY A 95 -9.67 -8.69 30.65
C GLY A 95 -10.97 -9.06 29.92
N HIS A 96 -11.31 -8.39 28.82
CA HIS A 96 -12.22 -9.00 27.85
C HIS A 96 -11.55 -10.20 27.17
N ASP A 97 -11.93 -11.40 27.64
CA ASP A 97 -11.73 -12.67 26.94
C ASP A 97 -12.31 -12.56 25.52
N ILE A 98 -11.42 -12.50 24.53
CA ILE A 98 -11.76 -12.58 23.11
C ILE A 98 -12.28 -14.01 22.86
N SER A 99 -13.58 -14.23 23.04
CA SER A 99 -14.20 -15.52 22.71
C SER A 99 -14.63 -15.54 21.23
N LEU A 100 -13.89 -16.30 20.41
CA LEU A 100 -14.32 -16.66 19.06
C LEU A 100 -15.40 -17.72 19.14
N SER A 101 -16.58 -17.45 18.58
CA SER A 101 -17.64 -18.44 18.43
C SER A 101 -17.66 -18.98 17.00
N VAL A 102 -17.47 -20.29 16.86
CA VAL A 102 -17.61 -21.00 15.59
C VAL A 102 -18.61 -22.12 15.81
N GLY A 103 -19.76 -22.05 15.13
CA GLY A 103 -20.80 -23.09 15.22
C GLY A 103 -21.50 -23.21 16.57
N GLY A 104 -21.62 -22.12 17.34
CA GLY A 104 -22.27 -22.13 18.66
C GLY A 104 -21.40 -22.64 19.81
N ASN A 105 -20.20 -23.17 19.52
CA ASN A 105 -19.21 -23.48 20.55
C ASN A 105 -18.32 -22.25 20.80
N ARG A 106 -18.31 -21.79 22.05
CA ARG A 106 -17.30 -20.85 22.55
C ARG A 106 -16.05 -21.67 22.87
N LEU A 107 -15.02 -21.51 22.05
CA LEU A 107 -13.70 -22.02 22.40
C LEU A 107 -13.01 -20.95 23.25
N PRO A 108 -12.52 -21.28 24.46
CA PRO A 108 -11.71 -20.34 25.23
C PRO A 108 -10.46 -20.05 24.41
N TRP A 109 -10.24 -18.79 24.07
CA TRP A 109 -9.01 -18.39 23.42
C TRP A 109 -7.88 -18.48 24.44
N SER A 110 -7.11 -19.56 24.39
CA SER A 110 -5.89 -19.65 25.20
C SER A 110 -4.81 -18.82 24.53
N GLN A 111 -4.24 -17.87 25.26
CA GLN A 111 -3.07 -17.14 24.82
C GLN A 111 -1.99 -18.17 24.40
N PRO A 112 -1.53 -18.17 23.15
CA PRO A 112 -0.52 -19.13 22.72
C PRO A 112 0.73 -18.95 23.61
N PRO A 113 1.45 -20.03 23.94
CA PRO A 113 2.63 -19.95 24.80
C PRO A 113 3.61 -18.92 24.23
N ALA A 114 4.19 -18.09 25.11
CA ALA A 114 5.10 -17.01 24.74
C ALA A 114 6.30 -17.49 23.91
N THR A 115 6.64 -18.77 24.01
CA THR A 115 7.61 -19.46 23.17
C THR A 115 6.90 -20.50 22.30
N PRO A 116 6.80 -20.28 20.97
CA PRO A 116 6.30 -21.30 20.07
C PRO A 116 7.18 -22.55 20.15
N THR A 117 6.55 -23.73 20.17
CA THR A 117 7.28 -25.00 20.13
C THR A 117 8.14 -25.10 18.87
N SER A 118 9.21 -25.91 18.92
CA SER A 118 10.14 -26.10 17.79
C SER A 118 9.43 -26.48 16.48
N ASP A 119 8.33 -27.22 16.57
CA ASP A 119 7.52 -27.62 15.41
C ASP A 119 6.76 -26.43 14.81
N VAL A 120 6.22 -25.55 15.64
CA VAL A 120 5.56 -24.31 15.18
C VAL A 120 6.58 -23.37 14.55
N VAL A 121 7.77 -23.23 15.15
CA VAL A 121 8.88 -22.45 14.56
C VAL A 121 9.30 -23.02 13.21
N ARG A 122 9.39 -24.35 13.08
CA ARG A 122 9.71 -25.02 11.82
C ARG A 122 8.63 -24.78 10.76
N MET A 123 7.35 -24.88 11.11
CA MET A 123 6.24 -24.58 10.21
C MET A 123 6.22 -23.11 9.76
N ILE A 124 6.42 -22.17 10.69
CA ILE A 124 6.50 -20.73 10.37
C ILE A 124 7.66 -20.46 9.41
N ARG A 125 8.83 -21.06 9.65
CA ARG A 125 9.99 -20.93 8.75
C ARG A 125 9.73 -21.56 7.37
N GLN A 126 9.06 -22.71 7.31
CA GLN A 126 8.74 -23.38 6.05
C GLN A 126 7.71 -22.60 5.23
N LYS A 127 6.64 -22.11 5.87
CA LYS A 127 5.62 -21.27 5.25
C LYS A 127 6.19 -19.92 4.79
N GLY A 128 7.01 -19.29 5.63
CA GLY A 128 7.67 -18.02 5.29
C GLY A 128 8.74 -18.13 4.19
N ARG A 129 9.26 -19.33 3.88
CA ARG A 129 10.09 -19.54 2.67
C ARG A 129 9.22 -19.66 1.41
N ALA A 130 8.17 -20.48 1.47
CA ALA A 130 7.24 -20.64 0.36
C ALA A 130 6.51 -19.34 -0.03
N GLU A 131 6.17 -18.49 0.94
CA GLU A 131 5.55 -17.20 0.69
C GLU A 131 6.54 -16.16 0.16
N ARG A 132 7.80 -16.16 0.61
CA ARG A 132 8.85 -15.29 0.03
C ARG A 132 9.18 -15.66 -1.41
N ASP A 133 9.15 -16.94 -1.76
CA ASP A 133 9.33 -17.39 -3.14
C ASP A 133 8.14 -17.00 -4.03
N ARG A 134 6.93 -16.87 -3.48
CA ARG A 134 5.77 -16.35 -4.22
C ARG A 134 5.78 -14.83 -4.33
N GLY A 135 6.20 -14.13 -3.27
CA GLY A 135 6.30 -12.66 -3.24
C GLY A 135 7.37 -12.09 -4.17
N ARG A 136 8.42 -12.88 -4.49
CA ARG A 136 9.40 -12.52 -5.53
C ARG A 136 8.90 -12.66 -6.97
N LYS A 137 7.72 -13.25 -7.22
CA LYS A 137 7.36 -13.80 -8.54
C LYS A 137 6.25 -13.11 -9.33
N ARG A 138 5.74 -11.96 -8.86
CA ARG A 138 4.87 -11.10 -9.68
C ARG A 138 5.48 -9.71 -9.76
N LYS A 139 6.31 -9.51 -10.78
CA LYS A 139 6.75 -8.15 -11.16
C LYS A 139 5.52 -7.40 -11.67
N ASP A 140 5.41 -6.11 -11.38
CA ASP A 140 4.38 -5.29 -12.00
C ASP A 140 4.58 -5.33 -13.53
N ILE A 141 3.50 -5.20 -14.30
CA ILE A 141 3.54 -5.19 -15.76
C ILE A 141 4.52 -4.11 -16.26
N TYR A 142 4.59 -2.98 -15.54
CA TYR A 142 5.55 -1.90 -15.82
C TYR A 142 7.00 -2.32 -15.63
N ASP A 143 7.31 -2.99 -14.52
CA ASP A 143 8.68 -3.48 -14.24
C ASP A 143 9.13 -4.47 -15.32
N LEU A 144 8.25 -5.40 -15.70
CA LEU A 144 8.52 -6.38 -16.75
C LEU A 144 8.76 -5.72 -18.12
N ALA A 145 7.97 -4.69 -18.43
CA ALA A 145 8.09 -3.92 -19.68
C ALA A 145 9.44 -3.21 -19.75
N ASP A 146 9.82 -2.51 -18.68
CA ASP A 146 11.04 -1.73 -18.61
C ASP A 146 12.28 -2.61 -18.66
N GLU A 147 12.28 -3.72 -17.93
CA GLU A 147 13.43 -4.61 -17.81
C GLU A 147 13.76 -5.34 -19.11
N ILE A 148 12.75 -5.82 -19.84
CA ILE A 148 12.94 -6.47 -21.15
C ILE A 148 13.10 -5.42 -22.28
N GLY A 149 12.72 -4.18 -22.01
CA GLY A 149 12.73 -3.07 -22.97
C GLY A 149 11.66 -3.27 -24.06
N ILE A 150 10.42 -3.49 -23.65
CA ILE A 150 9.24 -3.62 -24.51
C ILE A 150 8.12 -2.66 -24.10
N SER A 151 7.15 -2.47 -25.00
CA SER A 151 5.97 -1.66 -24.69
C SER A 151 5.07 -2.34 -23.65
N TYR A 152 4.41 -1.53 -22.83
CA TYR A 152 3.42 -1.96 -21.84
C TYR A 152 2.38 -2.95 -22.40
N ASP A 153 1.80 -2.65 -23.56
CA ASP A 153 0.77 -3.51 -24.16
C ASP A 153 1.28 -4.94 -24.44
N ARG A 154 2.57 -5.08 -24.78
CA ARG A 154 3.19 -6.40 -25.02
C ARG A 154 3.50 -7.12 -23.72
N ALA A 155 3.97 -6.39 -22.70
CA ALA A 155 4.17 -6.95 -21.36
C ALA A 155 2.83 -7.45 -20.79
N LYS A 156 1.75 -6.69 -20.99
CA LYS A 156 0.40 -7.10 -20.58
C LYS A 156 -0.05 -8.39 -21.27
N ILE A 157 0.13 -8.51 -22.59
CA ILE A 157 -0.20 -9.75 -23.33
C ILE A 157 0.58 -10.95 -22.80
N LEU A 158 1.86 -10.78 -22.45
CA LEU A 158 2.69 -11.84 -21.86
C LEU A 158 2.13 -12.28 -20.50
N VAL A 159 1.82 -11.33 -19.61
CA VAL A 159 1.28 -11.60 -18.28
C VAL A 159 -0.11 -12.24 -18.36
N ASP A 160 -1.00 -11.74 -19.22
CA ASP A 160 -2.34 -12.30 -19.45
C ASP A 160 -2.28 -13.73 -19.99
N SER A 161 -1.17 -14.10 -20.64
CA SER A 161 -0.91 -15.45 -21.17
C SER A 161 -0.15 -16.36 -20.18
N GLY A 162 0.13 -15.88 -18.97
CA GLY A 162 0.78 -16.64 -17.90
C GLY A 162 2.30 -16.52 -17.84
N PHE A 163 2.93 -15.65 -18.63
CA PHE A 163 4.35 -15.34 -18.53
C PHE A 163 4.55 -14.15 -17.58
N GLU A 164 4.51 -14.42 -16.28
CA GLU A 164 4.48 -13.39 -15.23
C GLU A 164 5.87 -12.80 -14.91
N ASN A 165 6.96 -13.46 -15.33
CA ASN A 165 8.33 -13.05 -15.02
C ASN A 165 9.32 -13.39 -16.14
N ILE A 166 10.56 -12.91 -15.99
CA ILE A 166 11.64 -13.09 -16.97
C ILE A 166 12.03 -14.56 -17.13
N ASP A 167 12.04 -15.35 -16.06
CA ASP A 167 12.32 -16.79 -16.12
C ASP A 167 11.32 -17.51 -17.02
N ASP A 168 10.02 -17.19 -16.93
CA ASP A 168 8.99 -17.79 -17.75
C ASP A 168 9.24 -17.51 -19.24
N ILE A 169 9.61 -16.26 -19.58
CA ILE A 169 9.90 -15.83 -20.96
C ILE A 169 11.18 -16.46 -21.50
N ALA A 170 12.23 -16.55 -20.68
CA ALA A 170 13.51 -17.16 -21.04
C ALA A 170 13.39 -18.67 -21.31
N ASN A 171 12.53 -19.36 -20.54
CA ASN A 171 12.32 -20.80 -20.67
C ASN A 171 11.24 -21.17 -21.72
N ALA A 172 10.35 -20.25 -22.09
CA ALA A 172 9.33 -20.46 -23.10
C ALA A 172 9.90 -20.91 -24.45
N SER A 173 9.16 -21.72 -25.21
CA SER A 173 9.54 -22.00 -26.59
C SER A 173 9.24 -20.79 -27.49
N THR A 174 10.03 -20.59 -28.54
CA THR A 174 9.75 -19.52 -29.52
C THR A 174 8.37 -19.70 -30.15
N ARG A 175 7.89 -20.95 -30.25
CA ARG A 175 6.55 -21.24 -30.74
C ARG A 175 5.48 -20.70 -29.81
N ASP A 176 5.60 -20.94 -28.51
CA ASP A 176 4.61 -20.50 -27.51
C ASP A 176 4.49 -18.97 -27.50
N LEU A 177 5.63 -18.26 -27.52
CA LEU A 177 5.63 -16.79 -27.59
C LEU A 177 5.08 -16.25 -28.91
N SER A 178 5.26 -16.96 -30.02
CA SER A 178 4.77 -16.53 -31.35
C SER A 178 3.27 -16.78 -31.58
N VAL A 179 2.62 -17.57 -30.71
CA VAL A 179 1.16 -17.77 -30.75
C VAL A 179 0.43 -16.56 -30.15
N LEU A 180 1.12 -15.74 -29.35
CA LEU A 180 0.54 -14.56 -28.72
C LEU A 180 0.22 -13.48 -29.76
N GLU A 181 -0.94 -12.84 -29.59
CA GLU A 181 -1.41 -11.81 -30.51
C GLU A 181 -0.41 -10.64 -30.58
N GLY A 182 -0.04 -10.24 -31.79
CA GLY A 182 0.89 -9.12 -32.01
C GLY A 182 2.37 -9.44 -31.80
N ILE A 183 2.75 -10.70 -31.50
CA ILE A 183 4.15 -11.12 -31.38
C ILE A 183 4.52 -12.03 -32.56
N ASN A 184 5.34 -11.52 -33.48
CA ASN A 184 5.82 -12.33 -34.60
C ASN A 184 6.97 -13.28 -34.18
N PRO A 185 7.28 -14.35 -34.94
CA PRO A 185 8.34 -15.30 -34.58
C PRO A 185 9.73 -14.68 -34.38
N THR A 186 10.04 -13.59 -35.08
CA THR A 186 11.30 -12.86 -34.92
C THR A 186 11.36 -12.14 -33.57
N GLN A 187 10.26 -11.47 -33.18
CA GLN A 187 10.11 -10.81 -31.89
C GLN A 187 10.14 -11.82 -30.74
N ALA A 188 9.49 -12.97 -30.90
CA ALA A 188 9.56 -14.07 -29.93
C ALA A 188 11.01 -14.52 -29.65
N ARG A 189 11.85 -14.63 -30.70
CA ARG A 189 13.28 -14.93 -30.53
C ARG A 189 14.03 -13.82 -29.81
N ILE A 190 13.76 -12.56 -30.15
CA ILE A 190 14.41 -11.39 -29.51
C ILE A 190 14.04 -11.31 -28.02
N LEU A 191 12.75 -11.46 -27.69
CA LEU A 191 12.24 -11.48 -26.32
C LEU A 191 12.93 -12.55 -25.49
N LYS A 192 12.93 -13.79 -26.00
CA LYS A 192 13.58 -14.92 -25.33
C LYS A 192 15.08 -14.66 -25.10
N ARG A 193 15.79 -14.19 -26.13
CA ARG A 193 17.22 -13.90 -26.04
C ARG A 193 17.52 -12.82 -24.99
N ARG A 194 16.76 -11.72 -24.99
CA ARG A 194 16.93 -10.65 -24.00
C ARG A 194 16.67 -11.13 -22.58
N ALA A 195 15.60 -11.91 -22.38
CA ALA A 195 15.28 -12.49 -21.08
C ALA A 195 16.43 -13.40 -20.58
N GLN A 196 17.04 -14.19 -21.47
CA GLN A 196 18.22 -15.00 -21.14
C GLN A 196 19.44 -14.15 -20.78
N GLU A 197 19.75 -13.10 -21.55
CA GLU A 197 20.85 -12.18 -21.27
C GLU A 197 20.70 -11.51 -19.90
N ILE A 198 19.48 -11.09 -19.52
CA ILE A 198 19.20 -10.51 -18.19
C ILE A 198 19.46 -11.51 -17.07
N LEU A 199 18.98 -12.74 -17.20
CA LEU A 199 19.19 -13.80 -16.20
C LEU A 199 20.67 -14.21 -16.08
N GLU A 200 21.42 -14.15 -17.18
CA GLU A 200 22.87 -14.38 -17.15
C GLU A 200 23.58 -13.27 -16.38
N MET A 201 23.25 -12.00 -16.62
CA MET A 201 23.81 -10.86 -15.87
C MET A 201 23.47 -10.92 -14.38
N GLU A 202 22.23 -11.28 -14.01
CA GLU A 202 21.84 -11.42 -12.60
C GLU A 202 22.60 -12.54 -11.87
N ARG A 203 23.10 -13.55 -12.58
CA ARG A 203 23.88 -14.66 -11.99
C ARG A 203 25.35 -14.32 -11.77
N GLU A 204 25.87 -13.33 -12.49
CA GLU A 204 27.26 -12.89 -12.37
C GLU A 204 27.49 -11.85 -11.26
N LEU A 205 26.41 -11.30 -10.70
CA LEU A 205 26.40 -10.34 -9.58
C LEU A 205 26.32 -11.03 -8.22
#